data_AF-A0A2T4X5X5-F1
#
_entry.id   AF-A0A2T4X5X5-F1
#
_cell.length_a   1.000
_cell.length_b   1.000
_cell.length_c   1.000
_cell.angle_alpha   90.00
_cell.angle_beta   90.00
_cell.angle_gamma   90.00
#
_symmetry.space_group_name_H-M   'P 1'
#
loop_
_entity.id
_entity.type
_entity.pdbx_description
1 polymer ?
#
loop_
_entity_poly.entity_id
_entity_poly.type
_entity_poly.pdbx_seq_one_letter_code
_entity_poly.pdbx_strand_id
1 'polypeptide(L)'
;MKTTPRFVPVIPSLLLVFFMLSCSPEGHVKGWQPLDLLPYGVPVSVLAPPEAAVKIGRLNSALLKDLTIEGGADYNIQLFYSPAVTNDIARLKNDLLQNVRANRYFRKIVSEEVAGFIYQSMIDSTASYGFRFVKLQGDLELNFQTGMSHLFSLEDAQLMYEAVK
;
A
#
# COMPACT_ATOMS: atom_id res chain seq x y z
N MET A 1 19.88 63.64 -51.36
CA MET A 1 21.02 63.35 -50.48
C MET A 1 20.50 62.49 -49.34
N LYS A 2 20.98 61.23 -49.22
CA LYS A 2 21.08 60.33 -48.03
C LYS A 2 19.91 60.36 -47.01
N THR A 3 19.25 59.29 -46.59
CA THR A 3 19.63 57.88 -46.32
C THR A 3 18.38 57.15 -45.79
N THR A 4 18.21 55.87 -46.12
CA THR A 4 17.28 54.95 -45.42
C THR A 4 17.84 54.56 -44.04
N PRO A 5 16.97 54.17 -43.08
CA PRO A 5 17.09 52.83 -42.49
C PRO A 5 15.70 52.18 -42.23
N ARG A 6 15.48 50.95 -42.71
CA ARG A 6 15.63 49.64 -42.04
C ARG A 6 14.49 49.28 -41.07
N PHE A 7 13.62 48.40 -41.58
CA PHE A 7 12.75 47.50 -40.82
C PHE A 7 13.57 46.60 -39.89
N VAL A 8 13.08 46.40 -38.66
CA VAL A 8 13.50 45.34 -37.75
C VAL A 8 12.25 44.56 -37.36
N PRO A 9 12.16 43.25 -37.65
CA PRO A 9 11.07 42.43 -37.14
C PRO A 9 11.40 41.97 -35.72
N VAL A 10 10.53 42.30 -34.77
CA VAL A 10 10.54 41.72 -33.42
C VAL A 10 9.83 40.38 -33.51
N ILE A 11 10.59 39.28 -33.59
CA ILE A 11 10.07 37.92 -33.46
C ILE A 11 10.25 37.51 -32.00
N PRO A 12 9.17 37.23 -31.25
CA PRO A 12 9.28 36.91 -29.85
C PRO A 12 9.87 35.50 -29.66
N SER A 13 10.92 35.46 -28.87
CA SER A 13 11.59 34.27 -28.35
C SER A 13 10.59 33.40 -27.58
N LEU A 14 10.10 32.32 -28.20
CA LEU A 14 9.31 31.31 -27.52
C LEU A 14 10.26 30.37 -26.78
N LEU A 15 10.46 30.66 -25.51
CA LEU A 15 11.20 29.88 -24.53
C LEU A 15 10.69 28.42 -24.55
N LEU A 16 11.48 27.52 -25.12
CA LEU A 16 11.27 26.08 -25.03
C LEU A 16 11.63 25.67 -23.59
N VAL A 17 10.63 25.67 -22.71
CA VAL A 17 10.74 25.16 -21.34
C VAL A 17 10.98 23.66 -21.42
N PHE A 18 12.26 23.29 -21.28
CA PHE A 18 12.71 21.92 -21.06
C PHE A 18 12.13 21.46 -19.71
N PHE A 19 10.97 20.80 -19.76
CA PHE A 19 10.47 20.02 -18.63
C PHE A 19 11.44 18.86 -18.40
N MET A 20 12.42 19.08 -17.51
CA MET A 20 13.16 18.01 -16.88
C MET A 20 12.16 17.21 -16.04
N LEU A 21 11.52 16.22 -16.66
CA LEU A 21 10.87 15.11 -15.98
C LEU A 21 11.96 14.40 -15.17
N SER A 22 12.05 14.75 -13.88
CA SER A 22 12.78 13.94 -12.92
C SER A 22 12.00 12.66 -12.70
N CYS A 23 12.23 11.69 -13.58
CA CYS A 23 11.96 10.29 -13.34
C CYS A 23 12.94 9.84 -12.25
N SER A 24 12.49 9.72 -11.00
CA SER A 24 13.25 8.94 -10.02
C SER A 24 13.03 7.47 -10.37
N PRO A 25 14.09 6.68 -10.64
CA PRO A 25 13.93 5.27 -10.92
C PRO A 25 13.44 4.57 -9.65
N GLU A 26 12.26 3.97 -9.74
CA GLU A 26 11.84 2.75 -9.03
C GLU A 26 12.39 2.60 -7.61
N GLY A 27 11.71 3.23 -6.65
CA GLY A 27 11.98 3.04 -5.22
C GLY A 27 10.83 3.53 -4.37
N HIS A 28 10.43 2.74 -3.38
CA HIS A 28 9.52 3.20 -2.33
C HIS A 28 10.14 4.39 -1.59
N VAL A 29 9.35 5.35 -1.11
CA VAL A 29 9.86 6.56 -0.44
C VAL A 29 10.74 6.27 0.78
N LYS A 30 10.60 5.09 1.39
CA LYS A 30 11.43 4.58 2.50
C LYS A 30 12.56 3.62 2.05
N GLY A 31 12.88 3.54 0.76
CA GLY A 31 13.94 2.64 0.23
C GLY A 31 13.60 1.15 0.28
N TRP A 32 12.32 0.81 0.45
CA TRP A 32 11.85 -0.58 0.48
C TRP A 32 12.10 -1.29 -0.84
N GLN A 33 12.39 -2.58 -0.74
CA GLN A 33 12.75 -3.46 -1.85
C GLN A 33 11.66 -4.52 -2.06
N PRO A 34 11.52 -5.06 -3.27
CA PRO A 34 10.65 -6.22 -3.50
C PRO A 34 11.06 -7.41 -2.64
N LEU A 35 10.11 -7.94 -1.89
CA LEU A 35 10.22 -9.17 -1.10
C LEU A 35 9.34 -10.23 -1.75
N ASP A 36 9.96 -11.27 -2.30
CA ASP A 36 9.27 -12.41 -2.91
C ASP A 36 8.66 -13.32 -1.83
N LEU A 37 7.35 -13.53 -1.89
CA LEU A 37 6.63 -14.40 -0.95
C LEU A 37 6.42 -15.83 -1.48
N LEU A 38 6.85 -16.12 -2.71
CA LEU A 38 6.73 -17.45 -3.30
C LEU A 38 7.41 -18.56 -2.48
N PRO A 39 8.60 -18.35 -1.86
CA PRO A 39 9.21 -19.33 -0.97
C PRO A 39 8.33 -19.74 0.23
N TYR A 40 7.32 -18.93 0.55
CA TYR A 40 6.37 -19.14 1.64
C TYR A 40 5.01 -19.62 1.14
N GLY A 41 4.88 -19.93 -0.15
CA GLY A 41 3.66 -20.46 -0.77
C GLY A 41 2.65 -19.39 -1.20
N VAL A 42 3.06 -18.12 -1.28
CA VAL A 42 2.21 -17.01 -1.72
C VAL A 42 2.78 -16.40 -3.01
N PRO A 43 2.10 -16.51 -4.16
CA PRO A 43 2.66 -16.15 -5.47
C PRO A 43 2.58 -14.64 -5.77
N VAL A 44 3.10 -13.80 -4.86
CA VAL A 44 3.18 -12.35 -5.00
C VAL A 44 4.46 -11.82 -4.36
N SER A 45 4.86 -10.60 -4.74
CA SER A 45 5.87 -9.83 -4.03
C SER A 45 5.22 -8.61 -3.38
N VAL A 46 5.81 -8.13 -2.29
CA VAL A 46 5.44 -6.87 -1.63
C VAL A 46 6.68 -6.01 -1.45
N LEU A 47 6.52 -4.69 -1.27
CA LEU A 47 7.64 -3.83 -0.89
C LEU A 47 7.87 -3.90 0.62
N ALA A 48 9.10 -4.15 1.05
CA ALA A 48 9.46 -4.23 2.47
C ALA A 48 10.82 -3.60 2.76
N PRO A 49 11.09 -3.20 4.03
CA PRO A 49 12.43 -2.84 4.46
C PRO A 49 13.46 -3.92 4.10
N PRO A 50 14.71 -3.58 3.74
CA PRO A 50 15.74 -4.56 3.38
C PRO A 50 16.01 -5.62 4.46
N GLU A 51 15.82 -5.25 5.73
CA GLU A 51 15.99 -6.12 6.90
C GLU A 51 14.72 -6.90 7.29
N ALA A 52 13.64 -6.76 6.52
CA ALA A 52 12.36 -7.36 6.87
C ALA A 52 12.45 -8.89 6.91
N ALA A 53 11.86 -9.47 7.96
CA ALA A 53 11.80 -10.91 8.17
C ALA A 53 10.38 -11.43 7.98
N VAL A 54 10.26 -12.58 7.30
CA VAL A 54 8.98 -13.29 7.16
C VAL A 54 8.88 -14.36 8.25
N LYS A 55 7.78 -14.33 8.99
CA LYS A 55 7.42 -15.32 10.00
C LYS A 55 6.17 -16.04 9.58
N ILE A 56 6.24 -17.35 9.39
CA ILE A 56 5.06 -18.16 9.14
C ILE A 56 4.24 -18.27 10.42
N GLY A 57 2.96 -17.98 10.31
CA GLY A 57 2.04 -18.09 11.42
C GLY A 57 1.74 -19.55 11.78
N ARG A 58 1.06 -19.71 12.92
CA ARG A 58 0.77 -21.02 13.52
C ARG A 58 -0.72 -21.24 13.65
N LEU A 59 -1.53 -20.68 12.75
CA LEU A 59 -2.95 -20.99 12.71
C LEU A 59 -3.15 -22.49 12.52
N ASN A 60 -3.88 -23.11 13.45
CA ASN A 60 -4.28 -24.51 13.38
C ASN A 60 -5.49 -24.69 12.45
N SER A 61 -5.36 -24.25 11.19
CA SER A 61 -6.38 -24.42 10.16
C SER A 61 -5.75 -25.06 8.92
N ALA A 62 -6.41 -26.08 8.37
CA ALA A 62 -5.95 -26.73 7.14
C ALA A 62 -6.08 -25.82 5.91
N LEU A 63 -7.03 -24.88 5.94
CA LEU A 63 -7.38 -24.04 4.79
C LEU A 63 -6.93 -22.59 4.93
N LEU A 64 -6.87 -22.08 6.16
CA LEU A 64 -6.46 -20.70 6.44
C LEU A 64 -5.02 -20.71 6.93
N LYS A 65 -4.15 -20.06 6.16
CA LYS A 65 -2.75 -19.89 6.51
C LYS A 65 -2.47 -18.41 6.75
N ASP A 66 -1.39 -18.15 7.47
CA ASP A 66 -0.98 -16.80 7.77
C ASP A 66 0.55 -16.65 7.79
N LEU A 67 1.01 -15.45 7.50
CA LEU A 67 2.39 -15.03 7.70
C LEU A 67 2.45 -13.56 8.11
N THR A 68 3.53 -13.19 8.78
CA THR A 68 3.84 -11.83 9.19
C THR A 68 5.14 -11.38 8.53
N ILE A 69 5.17 -10.16 8.03
CA ILE A 69 6.37 -9.50 7.49
C ILE A 69 6.69 -8.36 8.44
N GLU A 70 7.84 -8.45 9.12
CA GLU A 70 8.25 -7.50 10.16
C GLU A 70 9.54 -6.80 9.77
N GLY A 71 9.56 -5.47 9.85
CA GLY A 71 10.76 -4.66 9.65
C GLY A 71 10.75 -3.45 10.60
N GLY A 72 11.71 -3.36 11.51
CA GLY A 72 11.76 -2.26 12.48
C GLY A 72 10.50 -2.15 13.35
N ALA A 73 10.18 -0.93 13.78
CA ALA A 73 9.03 -0.63 14.65
C ALA A 73 7.81 -0.11 13.87
N ASP A 74 8.01 0.33 12.63
CA ASP A 74 7.05 1.05 11.80
C ASP A 74 6.57 0.23 10.58
N TYR A 75 7.03 -1.02 10.43
CA TYR A 75 6.56 -1.94 9.40
C TYR A 75 6.17 -3.30 9.99
N ASN A 76 4.87 -3.61 9.94
CA ASN A 76 4.36 -4.94 10.26
C ASN A 76 3.12 -5.23 9.42
N ILE A 77 3.25 -6.18 8.51
CA ILE A 77 2.14 -6.64 7.66
C ILE A 77 1.80 -8.07 8.04
N GLN A 78 0.54 -8.30 8.36
CA GLN A 78 -0.03 -9.64 8.49
C GLN A 78 -0.75 -9.99 7.19
N LEU A 79 -0.48 -11.16 6.65
CA LEU A 79 -1.19 -11.74 5.53
C LEU A 79 -1.94 -12.98 5.99
N PHE A 80 -3.23 -13.03 5.73
CA PHE A 80 -4.02 -14.26 5.76
C PHE A 80 -4.33 -14.71 4.34
N TYR A 81 -4.22 -16.01 4.06
CA TYR A 81 -4.50 -16.52 2.74
C TYR A 81 -5.15 -17.91 2.78
N SER A 82 -6.05 -18.12 1.82
CA SER A 82 -6.83 -19.35 1.66
C SER A 82 -7.29 -19.49 0.20
N PRO A 83 -7.83 -20.65 -0.22
CA PRO A 83 -8.48 -20.75 -1.51
C PRO A 83 -9.59 -19.70 -1.67
N ALA A 84 -9.64 -19.04 -2.82
CA ALA A 84 -10.67 -18.07 -3.16
C ALA A 84 -12.01 -18.78 -3.36
N VAL A 85 -13.06 -18.28 -2.70
CA VAL A 85 -14.44 -18.80 -2.82
C VAL A 85 -15.32 -17.95 -3.74
N THR A 86 -14.79 -16.81 -4.19
CA THR A 86 -15.46 -15.84 -5.07
C THR A 86 -14.40 -15.03 -5.81
N ASN A 87 -14.79 -14.43 -6.95
CA ASN A 87 -13.98 -13.45 -7.67
C ASN A 87 -14.47 -12.01 -7.47
N ASP A 88 -15.51 -11.80 -6.66
CA ASP A 88 -16.05 -10.48 -6.34
C ASP A 88 -15.22 -9.81 -5.24
N ILE A 89 -14.16 -9.10 -5.66
CA ILE A 89 -13.25 -8.38 -4.77
C ILE A 89 -13.94 -7.29 -3.96
N ALA A 90 -14.98 -6.65 -4.50
CA ALA A 90 -15.72 -5.61 -3.81
C ALA A 90 -16.55 -6.19 -2.66
N ARG A 91 -17.14 -7.37 -2.88
CA ARG A 91 -17.79 -8.15 -1.81
C ARG A 91 -16.80 -8.53 -0.71
N LEU A 92 -15.63 -9.09 -1.07
CA LEU A 92 -14.61 -9.48 -0.09
C LEU A 92 -14.14 -8.28 0.75
N LYS A 93 -13.83 -7.15 0.10
CA LYS A 93 -13.48 -5.91 0.81
C LYS A 93 -14.61 -5.44 1.72
N ASN A 94 -15.86 -5.50 1.28
CA ASN A 94 -17.00 -5.10 2.09
C ASN A 94 -17.17 -5.98 3.33
N ASP A 95 -16.92 -7.28 3.25
CA ASP A 95 -16.96 -8.17 4.42
C ASP A 95 -15.88 -7.77 5.44
N LEU A 96 -14.66 -7.48 5.00
CA LEU A 96 -13.59 -6.94 5.86
C LEU A 96 -13.96 -5.58 6.46
N LEU A 97 -14.61 -4.71 5.69
CA LEU A 97 -15.06 -3.40 6.15
C LEU A 97 -16.10 -3.51 7.27
N GLN A 98 -17.06 -4.42 7.15
CA GLN A 98 -18.04 -4.67 8.22
C GLN A 98 -17.35 -5.20 9.49
N ASN A 99 -16.39 -6.13 9.34
CA ASN A 99 -15.62 -6.65 10.48
C ASN A 99 -14.86 -5.54 11.23
N VAL A 100 -14.23 -4.62 10.49
CA VAL A 100 -13.53 -3.49 11.10
C VAL A 100 -14.51 -2.53 11.78
N ARG A 101 -15.64 -2.20 11.14
CA ARG A 101 -16.66 -1.31 11.71
C ARG A 101 -17.31 -1.86 12.98
N ALA A 102 -17.37 -3.19 13.12
CA ALA A 102 -17.88 -3.85 14.32
C ALA A 102 -16.92 -3.76 15.53
N ASN A 103 -15.66 -3.36 15.33
CA ASN A 103 -14.69 -3.26 16.43
C ASN A 103 -14.98 -2.04 17.31
N ARG A 104 -15.00 -2.21 18.64
CA ARG A 104 -15.27 -1.13 19.62
C ARG A 104 -14.30 0.07 19.52
N TYR A 105 -13.10 -0.16 19.01
CA TYR A 105 -12.08 0.87 18.85
C TYR A 105 -12.18 1.61 17.52
N PHE A 106 -12.97 1.12 16.57
CA PHE A 106 -13.16 1.78 15.28
C PHE A 106 -13.69 3.20 15.47
N ARG A 107 -13.16 4.12 14.66
CA ARG A 107 -13.61 5.52 14.62
C ARG A 107 -14.11 5.96 13.26
N LYS A 108 -13.30 5.77 12.22
CA LYS A 108 -13.67 6.20 10.87
C LYS A 108 -12.86 5.47 9.80
N ILE A 109 -13.41 5.47 8.59
CA ILE A 109 -12.66 5.17 7.37
C ILE A 109 -11.92 6.44 6.95
N VAL A 110 -10.66 6.31 6.56
CA VAL A 110 -9.78 7.39 6.13
C VAL A 110 -9.72 7.45 4.61
N SER A 111 -9.57 6.30 3.96
CA SER A 111 -9.63 6.14 2.51
C SER A 111 -10.23 4.77 2.17
N GLU A 112 -10.87 4.67 1.01
CA GLU A 112 -11.51 3.45 0.54
C GLU A 112 -11.34 3.31 -0.96
N GLU A 113 -10.96 2.12 -1.39
CA GLU A 113 -10.80 1.70 -2.77
C GLU A 113 -11.57 0.40 -3.01
N VAL A 114 -11.60 -0.07 -4.26
CA VAL A 114 -12.33 -1.30 -4.63
C VAL A 114 -11.85 -2.52 -3.84
N ALA A 115 -10.52 -2.64 -3.68
CA ALA A 115 -9.86 -3.81 -3.09
C ALA A 115 -9.45 -3.63 -1.63
N GLY A 116 -9.49 -2.41 -1.10
CA GLY A 116 -9.01 -2.14 0.26
C GLY A 116 -9.41 -0.79 0.83
N PHE A 117 -8.99 -0.54 2.06
CA PHE A 117 -9.29 0.69 2.77
C PHE A 117 -8.31 0.91 3.92
N ILE A 118 -8.16 2.18 4.31
CA ILE A 118 -7.44 2.61 5.52
C ILE A 118 -8.46 3.12 6.52
N TYR A 119 -8.28 2.79 7.80
CA TYR A 119 -9.16 3.19 8.88
C TYR A 119 -8.39 3.71 10.09
N GLN A 120 -9.11 4.44 10.93
CA GLN A 120 -8.63 4.91 12.22
C GLN A 120 -9.32 4.15 13.35
N SER A 121 -8.53 3.72 14.31
CA SER A 121 -8.94 3.23 15.63
C SER A 121 -8.52 4.19 16.73
N MET A 122 -9.19 4.14 17.88
CA MET A 122 -8.85 4.90 19.07
C MET A 122 -8.86 3.98 20.29
N ILE A 123 -7.70 3.79 20.91
CA ILE A 123 -7.50 2.96 22.10
C ILE A 123 -7.05 3.89 23.22
N ASP A 124 -7.82 4.01 24.30
CA ASP A 124 -7.48 4.83 25.47
C ASP A 124 -7.02 6.26 25.10
N SER A 125 -7.73 6.91 24.17
CA SER A 125 -7.43 8.23 23.57
C SER A 125 -6.21 8.31 22.65
N THR A 126 -5.58 7.18 22.34
CA THR A 126 -4.49 7.10 21.37
C THR A 126 -5.04 6.67 20.01
N ALA A 127 -4.83 7.51 19.00
CA ALA A 127 -5.20 7.18 17.63
C ALA A 127 -4.16 6.21 17.02
N SER A 128 -4.65 5.19 16.33
CA SER A 128 -3.84 4.28 15.52
C SER A 128 -4.53 4.05 14.20
N TYR A 129 -3.74 3.83 13.16
CA TYR A 129 -4.24 3.59 11.81
C TYR A 129 -3.99 2.14 11.41
N GLY A 130 -4.83 1.62 10.55
CA GLY A 130 -4.70 0.29 10.00
C GLY A 130 -5.27 0.24 8.60
N PHE A 131 -4.92 -0.82 7.86
CA PHE A 131 -5.49 -1.07 6.54
C PHE A 131 -5.99 -2.50 6.43
N ARG A 132 -6.83 -2.72 5.42
CA ARG A 132 -7.18 -4.03 4.86
C ARG A 132 -7.06 -3.93 3.35
N PHE A 133 -6.43 -4.91 2.71
CA PHE A 133 -6.33 -4.99 1.26
C PHE A 133 -6.48 -6.45 0.82
N VAL A 134 -7.39 -6.67 -0.13
CA VAL A 134 -7.68 -7.99 -0.69
C VAL A 134 -7.03 -8.10 -2.06
N LYS A 135 -6.39 -9.23 -2.34
CA LYS A 135 -5.91 -9.58 -3.67
C LYS A 135 -6.35 -11.00 -4.02
N LEU A 136 -6.82 -11.18 -5.25
CA LEU A 136 -7.09 -12.49 -5.82
C LEU A 136 -5.92 -12.86 -6.72
N GLN A 137 -5.22 -13.95 -6.41
CA GLN A 137 -4.03 -14.37 -7.15
C GLN A 137 -4.08 -15.88 -7.42
N GLY A 138 -4.28 -16.25 -8.68
CA GLY A 138 -4.58 -17.64 -9.04
C GLY A 138 -5.84 -18.11 -8.30
N ASP A 139 -5.73 -19.22 -7.58
CA ASP A 139 -6.82 -19.78 -6.77
C ASP A 139 -6.83 -19.26 -5.32
N LEU A 140 -6.02 -18.26 -4.97
CA LEU A 140 -5.90 -17.75 -3.61
C LEU A 140 -6.61 -16.40 -3.43
N GLU A 141 -7.26 -16.26 -2.29
CA GLU A 141 -7.60 -14.98 -1.68
C GLU A 141 -6.51 -14.60 -0.68
N LEU A 142 -5.97 -13.39 -0.85
CA LEU A 142 -4.90 -12.83 -0.02
C LEU A 142 -5.43 -11.59 0.70
N ASN A 143 -5.45 -11.64 2.03
CA ASN A 143 -5.94 -10.58 2.89
C ASN A 143 -4.77 -9.96 3.66
N PHE A 144 -4.26 -8.84 3.15
CA PHE A 144 -3.20 -8.05 3.77
C PHE A 144 -3.79 -7.08 4.78
N GLN A 145 -3.10 -6.92 5.91
CA GLN A 145 -3.47 -5.97 6.94
C GLN A 145 -2.27 -5.52 7.76
N THR A 146 -2.40 -4.41 8.47
CA THR A 146 -1.44 -4.07 9.54
C THR A 146 -1.41 -5.15 10.61
N GLY A 147 -0.22 -5.40 11.15
CA GLY A 147 -0.04 -6.19 12.36
C GLY A 147 -0.79 -5.64 13.56
N MET A 148 -0.95 -6.49 14.58
CA MET A 148 -1.62 -6.12 15.84
C MET A 148 -0.64 -5.76 16.96
N SER A 149 0.66 -5.96 16.76
CA SER A 149 1.70 -5.76 17.78
C SER A 149 2.12 -4.30 17.98
N HIS A 150 1.74 -3.39 17.07
CA HIS A 150 2.15 -1.99 17.10
C HIS A 150 0.96 -1.07 16.81
N LEU A 151 1.05 0.16 17.31
CA LEU A 151 0.20 1.26 16.88
C LEU A 151 0.90 1.97 15.73
N PHE A 152 0.19 2.20 14.64
CA PHE A 152 0.74 2.81 13.43
C PHE A 152 0.24 4.23 13.25
N SER A 153 1.13 5.11 12.76
CA SER A 153 0.73 6.41 12.26
C SER A 153 -0.07 6.27 10.96
N LEU A 154 -0.72 7.35 10.52
CA LEU A 154 -1.39 7.36 9.22
C LEU A 154 -0.41 7.13 8.08
N GLU A 155 0.78 7.73 8.16
CA GLU A 155 1.83 7.59 7.17
C GLU A 155 2.30 6.13 7.07
N ASP A 156 2.55 5.47 8.20
CA ASP A 156 2.97 4.06 8.19
C ASP A 156 1.90 3.16 7.55
N ALA A 157 0.63 3.37 7.90
CA ALA A 157 -0.47 2.62 7.32
C ALA A 157 -0.62 2.87 5.81
N GLN A 158 -0.43 4.11 5.34
CA GLN A 158 -0.46 4.45 3.91
C GLN A 158 0.69 3.78 3.15
N LEU A 159 1.91 3.86 3.68
CA LEU A 159 3.07 3.25 3.04
C LEU A 159 2.94 1.73 2.95
N MET A 160 2.54 1.07 4.05
CA MET A 160 2.31 -0.38 4.01
C MET A 160 1.13 -0.77 3.11
N TYR A 161 0.09 0.07 3.01
CA TYR A 161 -1.03 -0.15 2.09
C TYR A 161 -0.58 -0.10 0.63
N GLU A 162 0.25 0.88 0.25
CA GLU A 162 0.82 0.95 -1.10
C GLU A 162 1.80 -0.19 -1.39
N ALA A 163 2.52 -0.67 -0.37
CA ALA A 163 3.49 -1.75 -0.54
C ALA A 163 2.91 -3.12 -0.91
N VAL A 164 1.62 -3.36 -0.67
CA VAL A 164 0.97 -4.65 -0.93
C VAL A 164 0.07 -4.66 -2.18
N LYS A 165 -0.10 -3.52 -2.84
CA LYS A 165 -0.85 -3.40 -4.09
C LYS A 165 -0.10 -4.12 -5.23
#